data_AF-A0A5M4EPA8-F1
#
_entry.id   AF-A0A5M4EPA8-F1
#
_cell.length_a   1.000
_cell.length_b   1.000
_cell.length_c   1.000
_cell.angle_alpha   90.00
_cell.angle_beta   90.00
_cell.angle_gamma   90.00
#
_symmetry.space_group_name_H-M   'P 1'
#
loop_
_entity.id
_entity.type
_entity.pdbx_description
1 polymer ?
#
loop_
_entity_poly.entity_id
_entity_poly.type
_entity_poly.pdbx_seq_one_letter_code
_entity_poly.pdbx_strand_id
1 'polypeptide(L)'
;MSSNQSHKSIVFGSISIDKIVNRHGSYSDVLGGSAAYALLANKQNTCELVGVVGDDFQDYHFDLLSNHSISTNSLTKLDGNTFCWGGEYQHDFSS
;
A
#
# COMPACT_ATOMS: atom_id res chain seq x y z
N MET A 1 -26.83 -26.62 -7.82
CA MET A 1 -25.95 -25.79 -8.68
C MET A 1 -25.08 -24.95 -7.77
N SER A 2 -23.84 -25.33 -7.49
CA SER A 2 -22.90 -24.42 -6.84
C SER A 2 -22.31 -23.53 -7.94
N SER A 3 -22.56 -22.23 -7.89
CA SER A 3 -21.87 -21.29 -8.76
C SER A 3 -20.39 -21.30 -8.39
N ASN A 4 -19.54 -21.84 -9.27
CA ASN A 4 -18.10 -21.59 -9.26
C ASN A 4 -17.81 -20.16 -9.73
N GLN A 5 -18.40 -19.17 -9.06
CA GLN A 5 -18.01 -17.78 -9.28
C GLN A 5 -16.72 -17.54 -8.50
N SER A 6 -15.61 -17.40 -9.23
CA SER A 6 -14.40 -16.79 -8.69
C SER A 6 -14.73 -15.33 -8.41
N HIS A 7 -15.07 -15.03 -7.16
CA HIS A 7 -15.30 -13.65 -6.73
C HIS A 7 -13.95 -12.96 -6.63
N LYS A 8 -13.74 -11.97 -7.50
CA LYS A 8 -12.54 -11.13 -7.47
C LYS A 8 -12.70 -10.11 -6.34
N SER A 9 -11.87 -10.24 -5.30
CA SER A 9 -11.80 -9.24 -4.22
C SER A 9 -11.00 -8.04 -4.69
N ILE A 10 -11.51 -6.84 -4.40
CA ILE A 10 -10.85 -5.58 -4.75
C ILE A 10 -10.44 -4.88 -3.46
N VAL A 11 -9.19 -4.42 -3.42
CA VAL A 11 -8.64 -3.59 -2.35
C VAL A 11 -8.37 -2.21 -2.94
N PHE A 12 -8.95 -1.18 -2.32
CA PHE A 12 -8.76 0.22 -2.69
C PHE A 12 -8.65 1.08 -1.42
N GLY A 13 -8.05 2.25 -1.54
CA GLY A 13 -7.72 3.11 -0.41
C GLY A 13 -6.44 3.92 -0.69
N SER A 14 -5.86 4.51 0.35
CA SER A 14 -4.59 5.22 0.18
C SER A 14 -3.44 4.26 -0.07
N ILE A 15 -2.49 4.69 -0.89
CA ILE A 15 -1.16 4.11 -1.07
C ILE A 15 -0.21 5.28 -0.85
N SER A 16 0.75 5.12 0.07
CA SER A 16 1.55 6.25 0.51
C SER A 16 3.02 5.93 0.75
N ILE A 17 3.81 6.99 0.78
CA ILE A 17 5.16 6.99 1.33
C ILE A 17 5.10 7.73 2.66
N ASP A 18 5.31 6.99 3.75
CA ASP A 18 5.09 7.47 5.10
C ASP A 18 6.40 7.89 5.78
N LYS A 19 6.30 8.94 6.58
CA LYS A 19 7.33 9.32 7.55
C LYS A 19 6.90 8.94 8.96
N ILE A 20 7.63 8.03 9.58
CA ILE A 20 7.35 7.55 10.94
C ILE A 20 8.49 7.98 11.85
N VAL A 21 8.16 8.62 12.97
CA VAL A 21 9.09 8.97 14.05
C VAL A 21 8.70 8.20 15.30
N ASN A 22 9.67 7.57 15.95
CA ASN A 22 9.48 6.96 17.26
C ASN A 22 10.78 7.02 18.08
N ARG A 23 10.75 6.49 19.31
CA ARG A 23 11.92 6.48 20.21
C ARG A 23 13.17 5.81 19.66
N HIS A 24 13.05 5.01 18.59
CA HIS A 24 14.15 4.28 17.96
C HIS A 24 14.72 5.00 16.73
N GLY A 25 14.04 6.03 16.20
CA GLY A 25 14.54 6.81 15.08
C GLY A 25 13.45 7.46 14.23
N SER A 26 13.88 7.99 13.09
CA SER A 26 13.00 8.55 12.05
C SER A 26 13.20 7.79 10.74
N TYR A 27 12.09 7.40 10.13
CA TYR A 27 12.02 6.61 8.91
C TYR A 27 11.18 7.41 7.90
N SER A 28 11.70 7.70 6.70
CA SER A 28 11.11 8.70 5.78
C SER A 28 10.69 8.16 4.42
N ASP A 29 10.79 6.85 4.21
CA ASP A 29 10.43 6.16 2.95
C ASP A 29 9.78 4.80 3.29
N VAL A 30 8.74 4.86 4.12
CA VAL A 30 8.02 3.65 4.57
C VAL A 30 6.82 3.43 3.66
N LEU A 31 6.67 2.23 3.09
CA LEU A 31 5.44 1.91 2.36
C LEU A 31 4.25 1.97 3.31
N GLY A 32 3.28 2.81 2.97
CA GLY A 32 2.12 3.06 3.78
C GLY A 32 0.80 2.99 3.00
N GLY A 33 -0.24 3.46 3.67
CA GLY A 33 -1.57 3.59 3.10
C GLY A 33 -2.43 2.36 3.31
N SER A 34 -3.73 2.59 3.54
CA SER A 34 -4.65 1.53 3.94
C SER A 34 -4.77 0.41 2.90
N ALA A 35 -4.68 0.75 1.62
CA ALA A 35 -4.78 -0.24 0.54
C ALA A 35 -3.54 -1.14 0.47
N ALA A 36 -2.34 -0.58 0.67
CA ALA A 36 -1.10 -1.36 0.68
C ALA A 36 -1.12 -2.38 1.83
N TYR A 37 -1.45 -1.95 3.05
CA TYR A 37 -1.57 -2.86 4.19
C TYR A 37 -2.68 -3.90 4.01
N ALA A 38 -3.85 -3.51 3.51
CA ALA A 38 -4.94 -4.45 3.26
C ALA A 38 -4.58 -5.50 2.20
N LEU A 39 -3.84 -5.13 1.15
CA LEU A 39 -3.36 -6.09 0.15
C LEU A 39 -2.37 -7.08 0.78
N LEU A 40 -1.36 -6.58 1.49
CA LEU A 40 -0.28 -7.39 2.06
C LEU A 40 -0.75 -8.30 3.21
N ALA A 41 -1.84 -7.95 3.88
CA ALA A 41 -2.48 -8.80 4.89
C ALA A 41 -3.24 -10.00 4.29
N ASN A 42 -3.59 -9.94 3.00
CA ASN A 42 -4.24 -11.05 2.30
C ASN A 42 -3.22 -12.06 1.78
N LYS A 43 -3.70 -13.26 1.43
CA LYS A 43 -2.89 -14.23 0.69
C LYS A 43 -2.50 -13.60 -0.65
N GLN A 44 -1.25 -13.80 -1.07
CA GLN A 44 -0.77 -13.35 -2.38
C GLN A 44 -1.73 -13.78 -3.51
N ASN A 45 -1.98 -12.87 -4.44
CA ASN A 45 -2.74 -13.08 -5.67
C ASN A 45 -4.20 -13.50 -5.44
N THR A 46 -4.83 -13.06 -4.35
CA THR A 46 -6.28 -13.23 -4.12
C THR A 46 -7.09 -11.94 -4.28
N CYS A 47 -6.42 -10.79 -4.32
CA CYS A 47 -7.05 -9.47 -4.43
C CYS A 47 -6.42 -8.65 -5.57
N GLU A 48 -7.22 -7.80 -6.21
CA GLU A 48 -6.72 -6.74 -7.11
C GLU A 48 -6.57 -5.43 -6.36
N LEU A 49 -5.41 -4.79 -6.49
CA LEU A 49 -5.14 -3.47 -5.93
C LEU A 49 -5.57 -2.40 -6.93
N VAL A 50 -6.37 -1.44 -6.45
CA VAL A 50 -6.82 -0.29 -7.22
C VAL A 50 -6.34 0.97 -6.52
N GLY A 51 -5.65 1.84 -7.25
CA GLY A 51 -5.13 3.09 -6.68
C GLY A 51 -4.29 3.90 -7.65
N VAL A 52 -3.76 5.01 -7.13
CA VAL A 52 -2.87 5.91 -7.86
C VAL A 52 -1.65 6.22 -7.01
N VAL A 53 -0.48 6.25 -7.63
CA VAL A 53 0.79 6.68 -7.04
C VAL A 53 1.46 7.72 -7.96
N GLY A 54 2.38 8.50 -7.39
CA GLY A 54 3.14 9.51 -8.12
C GLY A 54 4.43 8.97 -8.75
N ASP A 55 5.15 9.85 -9.45
CA ASP A 55 6.45 9.57 -10.09
C ASP A 55 7.52 9.15 -9.07
N ASP A 56 7.42 9.70 -7.86
CA ASP A 56 8.29 9.46 -6.71
C ASP A 56 8.13 8.06 -6.08
N PHE A 57 7.09 7.31 -6.47
CA PHE A 57 6.89 5.95 -6.00
C PHE A 57 7.98 5.02 -6.54
N GLN A 58 8.81 4.51 -5.63
CA GLN A 58 9.98 3.72 -5.97
C GLN A 58 9.60 2.33 -6.50
N ASP A 59 10.41 1.82 -7.43
CA ASP A 59 10.14 0.53 -8.10
C ASP A 59 10.04 -0.63 -7.11
N TYR A 60 10.83 -0.61 -6.03
CA TYR A 60 10.81 -1.68 -5.03
C TYR A 60 9.47 -1.75 -4.26
N HIS A 61 8.79 -0.61 -4.05
CA HIS A 61 7.45 -0.59 -3.48
C HIS A 61 6.42 -1.12 -4.48
N PHE A 62 6.55 -0.71 -5.74
CA PHE A 62 5.69 -1.18 -6.82
C PHE A 62 5.81 -2.70 -7.03
N ASP A 63 7.04 -3.22 -7.02
CA ASP A 63 7.35 -4.64 -7.14
C ASP A 63 6.79 -5.45 -5.96
N LEU A 64 6.86 -4.94 -4.74
CA LEU A 64 6.26 -5.61 -3.59
C LEU A 64 4.74 -5.75 -3.75
N LEU A 65 4.06 -4.68 -4.16
CA LEU A 65 2.61 -4.67 -4.36
C LEU A 65 2.20 -5.52 -5.57
N SER A 66 2.97 -5.49 -6.66
CA SER A 66 2.70 -6.27 -7.87
C SER A 66 2.82 -7.77 -7.63
N ASN A 67 3.77 -8.20 -6.79
CA ASN A 67 3.93 -9.60 -6.40
C ASN A 67 2.81 -10.14 -5.49
N HIS A 68 1.99 -9.26 -4.88
CA HIS A 68 0.88 -9.65 -4.00
C HIS A 68 -0.49 -9.46 -4.65
N SER A 69 -0.59 -8.68 -5.72
CA SER A 69 -1.84 -8.42 -6.41
C SER A 69 -2.06 -9.36 -7.59
N ILE A 70 -3.33 -9.72 -7.85
CA ILE A 70 -3.70 -10.48 -9.06
C ILE A 70 -3.20 -9.77 -10.34
N SER A 71 -3.25 -8.43 -10.34
CA SER A 71 -2.81 -7.57 -11.43
C SER A 71 -2.61 -6.15 -10.90
N THR A 72 -1.66 -5.41 -11.48
CA THR A 72 -1.45 -3.99 -11.23
C THR A 72 -1.99 -3.09 -12.35
N ASN A 73 -2.80 -3.63 -13.28
CA ASN A 73 -3.44 -2.82 -14.34
C ASN A 73 -4.30 -1.68 -13.78
N SER A 74 -4.79 -1.83 -12.55
CA SER A 74 -5.63 -0.86 -11.84
C SER A 74 -4.84 0.01 -10.84
N LEU A 75 -3.51 -0.17 -10.77
CA LEU A 75 -2.58 0.69 -10.03
C LEU A 75 -1.88 1.62 -11.03
N THR A 76 -2.30 2.88 -11.07
CA THR A 76 -1.80 3.84 -12.07
C THR A 76 -0.68 4.70 -11.47
N LYS A 77 0.40 4.90 -12.22
CA LYS A 77 1.41 5.93 -11.93
C LYS A 77 1.06 7.17 -12.75
N LEU A 78 0.92 8.33 -12.10
CA LEU A 78 0.62 9.61 -12.73
C LEU A 78 1.63 10.68 -12.34
N ASP A 79 1.74 11.71 -13.18
CA ASP A 79 2.59 12.87 -12.93
C ASP A 79 2.28 13.51 -11.55
N GLY A 80 3.32 13.71 -10.75
CA GLY A 80 3.24 14.32 -9.42
C GLY A 80 3.70 13.41 -8.29
N ASN A 81 3.41 13.81 -7.05
CA ASN A 81 3.88 13.10 -5.87
C ASN A 81 2.83 12.11 -5.35
N THR A 82 3.32 10.99 -4.83
CA THR A 82 2.51 10.01 -4.10
C THR A 82 1.95 10.67 -2.85
N PHE A 83 0.74 10.26 -2.44
CA PHE A 83 0.19 10.69 -1.16
C PHE A 83 1.19 10.39 -0.04
N CYS A 84 1.41 11.35 0.86
CA CYS A 84 2.37 11.23 1.95
C CYS A 84 1.66 11.47 3.27
N TRP A 85 1.96 10.61 4.25
CA TRP A 85 1.50 10.78 5.62
C TRP A 85 2.70 10.78 6.58
N GLY A 86 2.59 11.57 7.65
CA GLY A 86 3.60 11.68 8.69
C GLY A 86 2.99 11.44 10.06
N GLY A 87 3.65 10.63 10.87
CA GLY A 87 3.26 10.35 12.25
C GLY A 87 4.46 10.26 13.18
N GLU A 88 4.30 10.80 14.39
CA GLU A 88 5.27 10.69 15.48
C GLU A 88 4.60 10.02 16.67
N TYR A 89 5.17 8.89 17.09
CA TYR A 89 4.74 8.18 18.29
C TYR A 89 5.34 8.83 19.53
N GLN A 90 4.59 8.81 20.62
CA GLN A 90 5.15 9.12 21.94
C GLN A 90 6.28 8.15 22.31
N HIS A 91 7.17 8.60 23.21
CA HIS A 91 8.36 7.85 23.59
C HIS A 91 8.06 6.44 24.15
N ASP A 92 6.89 6.27 24.77
CA ASP A 92 6.41 5.01 25.33
C ASP A 92 5.37 4.29 24.45
N PHE A 93 5.11 4.79 23.24
CA PHE A 93 4.06 4.31 22.33
C PHE A 93 2.63 4.37 22.91
N SER A 94 2.40 5.19 23.94
CA SER A 94 1.05 5.35 24.53
C SER A 94 0.09 6.12 23.62
N SER A 95 0.60 6.82 22.61
CA SER A 95 -0.16 7.40 21.50
C SER A 95 0.65 7.37 20.21
#